data_AF-A0A132AK56-F1
#
_entry.id   AF-A0A132AK56-F1
#
_cell.length_a   1.000
_cell.length_b   1.000
_cell.length_c   1.000
_cell.angle_alpha   90.00
_cell.angle_beta   90.00
_cell.angle_gamma   90.00
#
_symmetry.space_group_name_H-M   'P 1'
#
loop_
_entity.id
_entity.type
_entity.pdbx_description
1 polymer ?
#
loop_
_entity_poly.entity_id
_entity_poly.type
_entity_poly.pdbx_seq_one_letter_code
_entity_poly.pdbx_strand_id
1 'polypeptide(L)'
;MKHAAATLGSGDLRLAVMLPEGEDLNEWIAVNNFFNQINMLYGTITEFCTEEKCPLMSAGPKYEYHWADGMTVKKPIKCSAPKYIDYLMTWVQDQLDDESIFPSKIGVAFPKNFNSIAKTILKRLFRNFI
;
A
#
# COMPACT_ATOMS: atom_id res chain seq x y z
N MET A 1 -14.49 -0.84 15.24
CA MET A 1 -13.26 -0.01 15.41
C MET A 1 -12.37 -0.34 16.63
N LYS A 2 -12.84 -0.97 17.72
CA LYS A 2 -11.97 -1.30 18.89
C LYS A 2 -11.13 -2.59 18.76
N HIS A 3 -11.42 -3.46 17.80
CA HIS A 3 -10.82 -4.80 17.74
C HIS A 3 -9.47 -4.87 16.98
N ALA A 4 -9.27 -4.06 15.94
CA ALA A 4 -8.00 -4.06 15.18
C ALA A 4 -6.80 -3.53 15.98
N ALA A 5 -7.03 -2.54 16.86
CA ALA A 5 -5.97 -1.99 17.71
C ALA A 5 -5.56 -2.92 18.87
N ALA A 6 -6.45 -3.85 19.28
CA ALA A 6 -6.24 -4.70 20.45
C ALA A 6 -5.32 -5.90 20.18
N THR A 7 -5.18 -6.34 18.92
CA THR A 7 -4.41 -7.55 18.55
C THR A 7 -2.97 -7.27 18.13
N LEU A 8 -2.60 -6.03 17.84
CA LEU A 8 -1.19 -5.65 17.64
C LEU A 8 -0.36 -5.79 18.94
N GLY A 9 -1.00 -5.78 20.10
CA GLY A 9 -0.35 -5.96 21.41
C GLY A 9 -0.32 -7.40 21.94
N SER A 10 -0.99 -8.37 21.29
CA SER A 10 -1.13 -9.75 21.80
C SER A 10 -0.04 -10.72 21.33
N GLY A 11 0.82 -10.29 20.39
CA GLY A 11 1.96 -11.08 19.89
C GLY A 11 1.64 -12.08 18.77
N ASP A 12 0.36 -12.33 18.45
CA ASP A 12 -0.03 -13.20 17.34
C ASP A 12 -0.64 -12.40 16.17
N LEU A 13 0.23 -12.04 15.22
CA LEU A 13 -0.14 -11.31 14.01
C LEU A 13 -1.14 -12.09 13.12
N ARG A 14 -1.23 -13.41 13.23
CA ARG A 14 -2.17 -14.20 12.41
C ARG A 14 -3.60 -13.94 12.84
N LEU A 15 -3.84 -13.86 14.15
CA LEU A 15 -5.15 -13.52 14.69
C LEU A 15 -5.50 -12.06 14.39
N ALA A 16 -4.51 -11.18 14.37
CA ALA A 16 -4.72 -9.75 14.10
C ALA A 16 -5.23 -9.45 12.68
N VAL A 17 -4.97 -10.33 11.70
CA VAL A 17 -5.36 -10.12 10.30
C VAL A 17 -6.65 -10.86 9.91
N MET A 18 -7.19 -11.71 10.77
CA MET A 18 -8.43 -12.44 10.50
C MET A 18 -9.63 -11.49 10.41
N LEU A 19 -10.51 -11.75 9.45
CA LEU A 19 -11.81 -11.07 9.36
C LEU A 19 -12.62 -11.41 10.63
N PRO A 20 -13.02 -10.43 11.44
CA PRO A 20 -13.85 -10.68 12.61
C PRO A 20 -15.23 -11.20 12.21
N GLU A 21 -15.84 -12.02 13.07
CA GLU A 21 -17.18 -12.56 12.81
C GLU A 21 -18.22 -11.43 12.71
N GLY A 22 -19.00 -11.44 11.63
CA GLY A 22 -20.06 -10.46 11.39
C GLY A 22 -19.63 -9.14 10.73
N GLU A 23 -18.34 -8.92 10.49
CA GLU A 23 -17.83 -7.74 9.79
C GLU A 23 -17.84 -7.94 8.26
N ASP A 24 -18.01 -6.85 7.50
CA ASP A 24 -17.87 -6.88 6.04
C ASP A 24 -16.41 -7.02 5.62
N LEU A 25 -16.16 -7.84 4.60
CA LEU A 25 -14.82 -8.11 4.10
C LEU A 25 -14.15 -6.86 3.50
N ASN A 26 -14.89 -6.05 2.74
CA ASN A 26 -14.31 -4.87 2.09
C ASN A 26 -14.04 -3.76 3.12
N GLU A 27 -14.93 -3.59 4.10
CA GLU A 27 -14.69 -2.72 5.25
C GLU A 27 -13.45 -3.16 6.03
N TRP A 28 -13.31 -4.46 6.31
CA TRP A 28 -12.12 -4.98 6.99
C TRP A 28 -10.83 -4.75 6.19
N ILE A 29 -10.84 -4.99 4.87
CA ILE A 29 -9.68 -4.72 4.00
C ILE A 29 -9.35 -3.22 3.96
N ALA A 30 -10.37 -2.35 3.92
CA ALA A 30 -10.19 -0.91 3.90
C ALA A 30 -9.60 -0.39 5.21
N VAL A 31 -10.08 -0.89 6.35
CA VAL A 31 -9.64 -0.47 7.70
C VAL A 31 -8.30 -1.10 8.07
N ASN A 32 -8.09 -2.38 7.77
CA ASN A 32 -6.84 -3.08 8.02
C ASN A 32 -5.79 -2.81 6.92
N ASN A 33 -5.97 -1.73 6.15
CA ASN A 33 -5.05 -1.38 5.10
C ASN A 33 -3.74 -0.88 5.71
N PHE A 34 -2.66 -1.59 5.40
CA PHE A 34 -1.32 -1.40 5.96
C PHE A 34 -0.68 -0.05 5.61
N PHE A 35 -1.35 0.83 4.86
CA PHE A 35 -0.82 2.10 4.39
C PHE A 35 -0.20 2.96 5.50
N ASN A 36 -0.89 3.10 6.65
CA ASN A 36 -0.35 3.87 7.78
C ASN A 36 0.91 3.22 8.38
N GLN A 37 0.94 1.90 8.47
CA GLN A 37 2.13 1.16 8.95
C GLN A 37 3.29 1.25 7.95
N ILE A 38 3.00 1.25 6.65
CA ILE A 38 4.00 1.29 5.58
C ILE A 38 4.56 2.71 5.40
N ASN A 39 3.73 3.75 5.55
CA ASN A 39 4.18 5.15 5.62
C ASN A 39 5.20 5.35 6.75
N MET A 40 4.91 4.83 7.94
CA MET A 40 5.82 4.92 9.09
C MET A 40 7.15 4.22 8.84
N LEU A 41 7.12 3.02 8.23
CA LEU A 41 8.34 2.28 7.92
C LEU A 41 9.19 3.00 6.86
N TYR A 42 8.55 3.56 5.82
CA TYR A 42 9.27 4.22 4.73
C TYR A 42 10.04 5.46 5.19
N GLY A 43 9.46 6.26 6.11
CA GLY A 43 10.16 7.41 6.70
C GLY A 43 11.52 7.05 7.32
N THR A 44 11.68 5.81 7.80
CA THR A 44 12.98 5.33 8.33
C THR A 44 13.93 4.80 7.25
N ILE A 45 13.43 4.37 6.09
CA ILE A 45 14.24 3.78 5.02
C ILE A 45 14.79 4.86 4.08
N THR A 46 14.02 5.93 3.84
CA THR A 46 14.42 7.06 2.99
C THR A 46 15.70 7.73 3.41
N GLU A 47 16.01 7.74 4.70
CA GLU A 47 17.22 8.36 5.22
C GLU A 47 18.49 7.66 4.73
N PHE A 48 18.40 6.36 4.39
CA PHE A 48 19.54 5.56 3.96
C PHE A 48 19.62 5.35 2.45
N CYS A 49 18.51 5.56 1.72
CA CYS A 49 18.40 5.30 0.28
C CYS A 49 18.27 6.62 -0.51
N THR A 50 19.42 7.15 -0.94
CA THR A 50 19.51 8.34 -1.80
C THR A 50 19.56 7.96 -3.28
N GLU A 51 19.38 8.92 -4.19
CA GLU A 51 19.51 8.64 -5.64
C GLU A 51 20.89 8.13 -6.04
N GLU A 52 21.94 8.55 -5.33
CA GLU A 52 23.31 8.10 -5.56
C GLU A 52 23.53 6.65 -5.10
N LYS A 53 22.99 6.29 -3.93
CA LYS A 53 23.13 4.93 -3.36
C LYS A 53 22.19 3.93 -4.02
N CYS A 54 21.01 4.40 -4.41
CA CYS A 54 19.92 3.61 -4.99
C CYS A 54 19.46 4.20 -6.34
N PRO A 55 20.33 4.21 -7.38
CA PRO A 55 20.03 4.86 -8.66
C PRO A 55 18.94 4.17 -9.47
N LEU A 56 18.56 2.94 -9.09
CA LEU A 56 17.51 2.14 -9.71
C LEU A 56 16.66 1.50 -8.61
N MET A 57 15.35 1.40 -8.83
CA MET A 57 14.49 0.57 -7.99
C MET A 57 14.70 -0.91 -8.32
N SER A 58 15.36 -1.64 -7.43
CA SER A 58 15.70 -3.06 -7.64
C SER A 58 15.54 -3.89 -6.39
N ALA A 59 15.12 -5.15 -6.57
CA ALA A 59 15.07 -6.16 -5.52
C ALA A 59 16.19 -7.19 -5.75
N GLY A 60 17.37 -6.89 -5.20
CA GLY A 60 18.60 -7.62 -5.49
C GLY A 60 19.02 -7.54 -6.97
N PRO A 61 19.97 -8.37 -7.42
CA PRO A 61 20.55 -8.26 -8.76
C PRO A 61 19.64 -8.74 -9.90
N LYS A 62 18.53 -9.42 -9.57
CA LYS A 62 17.69 -10.13 -10.56
C LYS A 62 16.45 -9.35 -10.99
N TYR A 63 15.98 -8.42 -10.18
CA TYR A 63 14.71 -7.73 -10.39
C TYR A 63 14.90 -6.22 -10.40
N GLU A 64 14.53 -5.59 -11.50
CA GLU A 64 14.45 -4.13 -11.64
C GLU A 64 12.97 -3.76 -11.82
N TYR A 65 12.50 -2.73 -11.11
CA TYR A 65 11.13 -2.25 -11.18
C TYR A 65 11.07 -0.92 -11.92
N HIS A 66 10.15 -0.83 -12.89
CA HIS A 66 9.86 0.40 -13.62
C HIS A 66 8.51 0.95 -13.18
N TRP A 67 8.42 2.27 -13.06
CA TRP A 67 7.21 2.92 -12.58
C TRP A 67 6.24 3.19 -13.73
N ALA A 68 4.98 2.84 -13.54
CA ALA A 68 3.85 3.28 -14.37
C ALA A 68 2.56 3.21 -13.55
N ASP A 69 1.75 4.26 -13.62
CA ASP A 69 0.42 4.31 -13.01
C ASP A 69 -0.70 4.04 -14.04
N GLY A 70 -0.37 4.05 -15.35
CA GLY A 70 -1.35 3.90 -16.43
C GLY A 70 -2.20 5.15 -16.69
N MET A 71 -2.04 6.20 -15.89
CA MET A 71 -2.77 7.46 -15.98
C MET A 71 -1.84 8.59 -16.41
N THR A 72 -0.97 9.06 -15.50
CA THR A 72 -0.01 10.14 -15.77
C THR A 72 1.24 9.61 -16.47
N VAL A 73 1.68 8.41 -16.10
CA VAL A 73 2.84 7.69 -16.64
C VAL A 73 2.34 6.40 -17.29
N LYS A 74 2.00 6.51 -18.58
CA LYS A 74 1.49 5.39 -19.37
C LYS A 74 2.55 4.38 -19.78
N LYS A 75 3.79 4.83 -19.99
CA LYS A 75 4.92 3.97 -20.36
C LYS A 75 5.82 3.79 -19.13
N PRO A 76 6.21 2.54 -18.78
CA PRO A 76 7.11 2.31 -17.65
C PRO A 76 8.40 3.12 -17.77
N ILE A 77 8.73 3.86 -16.72
CA ILE A 77 9.96 4.66 -16.63
C ILE A 77 10.93 4.06 -15.62
N LYS A 78 12.22 4.16 -15.95
CA LYS A 78 13.30 3.90 -15.00
C LYS A 78 13.45 5.11 -14.08
N CYS A 79 13.57 4.86 -12.79
CA CYS A 79 13.84 5.90 -11.79
C CYS A 79 14.62 5.29 -10.61
N SER A 80 15.22 6.18 -9.82
CA SER A 80 15.87 5.84 -8.56
C SER A 80 14.87 5.20 -7.59
N ALA A 81 15.36 4.38 -6.67
CA ALA A 81 14.50 3.77 -5.65
C ALA A 81 13.71 4.81 -4.83
N PRO A 82 14.31 5.90 -4.29
CA PRO A 82 13.54 6.90 -3.56
C PRO A 82 12.45 7.54 -4.41
N LYS A 83 12.72 7.83 -5.69
CA LYS A 83 11.75 8.43 -6.60
C LYS A 83 10.63 7.46 -7.00
N TYR A 84 10.96 6.19 -7.22
CA TYR A 84 9.95 5.16 -7.47
C TYR A 84 8.99 5.07 -6.28
N ILE A 85 9.54 5.06 -5.06
CA ILE A 85 8.73 4.92 -3.85
C ILE A 85 7.88 6.18 -3.64
N ASP A 86 8.41 7.38 -3.86
CA ASP A 86 7.64 8.63 -3.81
C ASP A 86 6.41 8.58 -4.75
N TYR A 87 6.61 8.17 -6.00
CA TYR A 87 5.51 7.96 -6.95
C TYR A 87 4.51 6.91 -6.47
N LEU A 88 5.00 5.83 -5.88
CA LEU A 88 4.14 4.79 -5.33
C LEU A 88 3.31 5.30 -4.16
N MET A 89 3.90 6.00 -3.20
CA MET A 89 3.19 6.49 -2.02
C MET A 89 2.16 7.54 -2.41
N THR A 90 2.51 8.45 -3.32
CA THR A 90 1.57 9.42 -3.91
C THR A 90 0.40 8.69 -4.59
N TRP A 91 0.69 7.72 -5.45
CA TRP A 91 -0.35 6.96 -6.14
C TRP A 91 -1.24 6.21 -5.16
N VAL A 92 -0.69 5.57 -4.12
CA VAL A 92 -1.52 4.88 -3.13
C VAL A 92 -2.40 5.87 -2.36
N GLN A 93 -1.87 7.03 -1.97
CA GLN A 93 -2.66 8.09 -1.32
C GLN A 93 -3.84 8.52 -2.21
N ASP A 94 -3.59 8.79 -3.50
CA ASP A 94 -4.65 9.14 -4.45
C ASP A 94 -5.74 8.07 -4.55
N GLN A 95 -5.36 6.78 -4.51
CA GLN A 95 -6.34 5.70 -4.50
C GLN A 95 -7.18 5.66 -3.22
N LEU A 96 -6.58 6.00 -2.06
CA LEU A 96 -7.27 5.98 -0.75
C LEU A 96 -8.19 7.18 -0.56
N ASP A 97 -7.84 8.33 -1.16
CA ASP A 97 -8.64 9.55 -1.11
C ASP A 97 -9.80 9.54 -2.12
N ASP A 98 -9.80 8.62 -3.08
CA ASP A 98 -10.88 8.45 -4.04
C ASP A 98 -12.12 7.81 -3.38
N GLU A 99 -13.14 8.63 -3.06
CA GLU A 99 -14.41 8.18 -2.47
C GLU A 99 -15.15 7.14 -3.33
N SER A 100 -14.85 7.03 -4.63
CA SER A 100 -15.43 5.99 -5.49
C SER A 100 -14.80 4.61 -5.27
N ILE A 101 -13.61 4.57 -4.66
CA ILE A 101 -12.86 3.35 -4.35
C ILE A 101 -12.95 3.05 -2.85
N PHE A 102 -12.65 4.02 -2.00
CA PHE A 102 -12.72 3.94 -0.54
C PHE A 102 -13.79 4.91 -0.03
N PRO A 103 -15.08 4.51 -0.04
CA PRO A 103 -16.15 5.35 0.45
C PRO A 103 -15.97 5.67 1.94
N SER A 104 -16.00 6.96 2.27
CA SER A 104 -15.89 7.48 3.64
C SER A 104 -17.24 7.55 4.37
N LYS A 105 -18.34 7.49 3.62
CA LYS A 105 -19.72 7.66 4.10
C LYS A 105 -20.38 6.32 4.40
N ILE A 106 -20.96 6.22 5.59
CA ILE A 106 -21.69 5.02 6.03
C ILE A 106 -22.82 4.70 5.05
N GLY A 107 -22.93 3.43 4.66
CA GLY A 107 -23.98 2.92 3.78
C GLY A 107 -23.69 3.06 2.28
N VAL A 108 -22.55 3.64 1.89
CA VAL A 108 -22.10 3.63 0.50
C VAL A 108 -21.32 2.34 0.23
N ALA A 109 -21.75 1.59 -0.78
CA ALA A 109 -21.10 0.33 -1.14
C ALA A 109 -19.76 0.56 -1.87
N PHE A 110 -18.79 -0.32 -1.58
CA PHE A 110 -17.55 -0.40 -2.35
C PHE A 110 -17.79 -0.74 -3.83
N PRO A 111 -16.91 -0.33 -4.74
CA PRO A 111 -17.05 -0.67 -6.15
C PRO A 111 -16.83 -2.17 -6.37
N LYS A 112 -17.45 -2.72 -7.43
CA LYS A 112 -17.38 -4.16 -7.75
C LYS A 112 -15.95 -4.70 -7.92
N ASN A 113 -15.02 -3.84 -8.32
CA ASN A 113 -13.61 -4.17 -8.53
C ASN A 113 -12.70 -3.84 -7.32
N PHE A 114 -13.25 -3.45 -6.16
CA PHE A 114 -12.50 -3.06 -4.97
C PHE A 114 -11.39 -4.05 -4.61
N ASN A 115 -11.72 -5.35 -4.52
CA ASN A 115 -10.74 -6.39 -4.20
C ASN A 115 -9.55 -6.44 -5.19
N SER A 116 -9.79 -6.15 -6.46
CA SER A 116 -8.72 -6.07 -7.47
C SER A 116 -7.82 -4.85 -7.25
N ILE A 117 -8.42 -3.72 -6.88
CA ILE A 117 -7.70 -2.48 -6.56
C ILE A 117 -6.86 -2.67 -5.30
N ALA A 118 -7.46 -3.16 -4.22
CA ALA A 118 -6.77 -3.43 -2.95
C ALA A 118 -5.59 -4.40 -3.11
N LYS A 119 -5.76 -5.48 -3.88
CA LYS A 119 -4.65 -6.40 -4.22
C LYS A 119 -3.52 -5.70 -4.98
N THR A 120 -3.86 -4.77 -5.87
CA THR A 120 -2.86 -4.01 -6.64
C THR A 120 -2.08 -3.06 -5.73
N ILE A 121 -2.76 -2.37 -4.81
CA ILE A 121 -2.14 -1.52 -3.79
C ILE A 121 -1.16 -2.33 -2.95
N LEU A 122 -1.61 -3.44 -2.33
CA LEU A 122 -0.75 -4.29 -1.49
C LEU A 122 0.44 -4.88 -2.25
N LYS A 123 0.22 -5.35 -3.49
CA LYS A 123 1.29 -5.88 -4.34
C LYS A 123 2.37 -4.84 -4.64
N ARG A 124 1.97 -3.59 -4.89
CA ARG A 124 2.92 -2.51 -5.17
C ARG A 124 3.65 -2.09 -3.90
N LEU A 125 2.94 -1.95 -2.78
CA LEU A 125 3.52 -1.63 -1.48
C LEU A 125 4.55 -2.68 -1.01
N PHE A 126 4.33 -3.96 -1.29
CA PHE A 126 5.28 -5.03 -0.95
C PHE A 126 6.66 -4.85 -1.62
N ARG A 127 6.74 -4.13 -2.76
CA ARG A 127 8.01 -3.88 -3.46
C ARG A 127 8.96 -2.98 -2.67
N ASN A 128 8.46 -2.23 -1.70
CA ASN A 128 9.28 -1.34 -0.85
C ASN A 128 10.10 -2.11 0.20
N PHE A 129 9.79 -3.38 0.44
CA PHE A 129 10.43 -4.22 1.46
C PHE A 129 11.59 -5.07 0.92
N ILE A 130 11.95 -4.93 -0.37
CA ILE A 130 12.84 -5.84 -1.09
C ILE A 130 14.01 -5.09 -1.71
#